data_AF-A0A353M7T0-F1
#
_entry.id   AF-A0A353M7T0-F1
#
_cell.length_a   1.000
_cell.length_b   1.000
_cell.length_c   1.000
_cell.angle_alpha   90.00
_cell.angle_beta   90.00
_cell.angle_gamma   90.00
#
_symmetry.space_group_name_H-M   'P 1'
#
loop_
_entity.id
_entity.type
_entity.pdbx_description
1 polymer ?
#
loop_
_entity_poly.entity_id
_entity_poly.type
_entity_poly.pdbx_seq_one_letter_code
_entity_poly.pdbx_strand_id
1 'polypeptide(L)' 'MDSTLSEQQFDYILFNSSLHHCDDPVKALRAAFRLLKPGGEITCIRPAHAFDRTNCGPRSVLHIA' A
#
# COMPACT_ATOMS: atom_id res chain seq x y z
N MET A 1 -1.30 26.02 1.13
CA MET A 1 -1.19 24.62 1.57
C MET A 1 0.27 24.27 1.49
N ASP A 2 0.91 24.03 2.63
CA ASP A 2 2.27 23.49 2.66
C ASP A 2 2.21 22.07 2.07
N SER A 3 2.91 21.84 0.95
CA SER A 3 2.74 20.66 0.09
C SER A 3 3.74 19.54 0.38
N THR A 4 4.58 19.70 1.40
CA THR A 4 5.55 18.69 1.83
C THR A 4 5.02 17.85 2.98
N LEU A 5 4.90 16.54 2.75
CA LEU A 5 4.62 15.57 3.80
C LEU A 5 5.88 15.35 4.64
N SER A 6 5.79 15.52 5.96
CA SER A 6 6.86 15.20 6.90
C SER A 6 7.05 13.68 7.04
N GLU A 7 8.29 13.28 7.34
CA GLU A 7 8.61 11.90 7.70
C GLU A 7 7.99 11.51 9.05
N GLN A 8 7.76 10.21 9.24
CA GLN A 8 7.30 9.64 10.52
C GLN A 8 6.04 10.29 11.11
N GLN A 9 5.06 10.62 10.28
CA GLN A 9 3.81 11.25 10.73
C GLN A 9 2.61 10.30 10.70
N PHE A 10 2.67 9.21 9.94
CA PHE A 10 1.54 8.30 9.76
C PHE A 10 1.73 6.99 10.54
N ASP A 11 0.67 6.54 11.19
CA ASP A 11 0.60 5.21 11.82
C ASP A 11 0.23 4.12 10.80
N TYR A 12 -0.47 4.50 9.73
CA TYR A 12 -0.95 3.56 8.71
C TYR A 12 -1.05 4.21 7.34
N ILE A 13 -0.65 3.49 6.28
CA ILE A 13 -0.76 3.93 4.89
C ILE A 13 -1.44 2.83 4.05
N LEU A 14 -2.48 3.23 3.31
CA LEU A 14 -3.28 2.33 2.48
C LEU A 14 -3.10 2.64 0.99
N PHE A 15 -2.59 1.67 0.23
CA PHE A 15 -2.68 1.67 -1.22
C PHE A 15 -3.93 0.92 -1.67
N ASN A 16 -5.02 1.64 -1.91
CA ASN A 16 -6.26 1.04 -2.41
C ASN A 16 -6.24 0.92 -3.93
N SER A 17 -5.81 -0.23 -4.44
CA SER A 17 -5.80 -0.56 -5.86
C SER A 17 -5.10 0.51 -6.70
N SER A 18 -4.14 1.23 -6.12
CA SER A 18 -3.55 2.43 -6.71
C SER A 18 -2.07 2.31 -6.98
N LEU A 19 -1.36 1.42 -6.26
CA LEU A 19 0.10 1.32 -6.35
C LEU A 19 0.61 1.01 -7.77
N HIS A 20 -0.19 0.29 -8.56
CA HIS A 20 0.16 -0.06 -9.94
C HIS A 20 0.05 1.11 -10.94
N HIS A 21 -0.51 2.25 -10.52
CA HIS A 21 -0.51 3.48 -11.32
C HIS A 21 0.78 4.30 -11.14
N CYS A 22 1.65 3.92 -10.19
CA CYS A 22 2.94 4.57 -10.04
C CYS A 22 3.89 4.10 -11.15
N ASP A 23 4.62 5.06 -11.75
CA ASP A 23 5.70 4.76 -12.71
C ASP A 23 6.75 3.81 -12.12
N ASP A 24 7.05 4.00 -10.82
CA ASP A 24 7.91 3.13 -10.04
C ASP A 24 7.23 2.77 -8.70
N PRO A 25 6.54 1.62 -8.63
CA PRO A 25 5.83 1.20 -7.43
C PRO A 25 6.78 0.90 -6.26
N VAL A 26 8.03 0.49 -6.51
CA VAL A 26 9.02 0.23 -5.46
C VAL A 26 9.47 1.54 -4.82
N LYS A 27 9.74 2.56 -5.64
CA LYS A 27 10.04 3.91 -5.16
C LYS A 27 8.88 4.51 -4.37
N ALA A 28 7.64 4.30 -4.83
CA ALA A 28 6.44 4.75 -4.12
C ALA A 28 6.28 4.07 -2.74
N LEU A 29 6.47 2.75 -2.66
CA LEU A 29 6.48 2.01 -1.38
C LEU A 29 7.57 2.52 -0.44
N ARG A 30 8.79 2.73 -0.93
CA ARG A 30 9.89 3.28 -0.12
C ARG A 30 9.59 4.69 0.37
N ALA A 31 8.93 5.51 -0.45
CA ALA A 31 8.50 6.84 -0.04
C ALA A 31 7.44 6.76 1.07
N ALA A 32 6.42 5.92 0.91
CA ALA A 32 5.41 5.68 1.94
C ALA A 32 6.02 5.19 3.25
N PHE A 33 6.97 4.25 3.19
CA PHE A 33 7.64 3.72 4.39
C PHE A 33 8.37 4.81 5.20
N ARG A 34 9.01 5.78 4.55
CA ARG A 34 9.66 6.92 5.25
C ARG A 34 8.66 7.83 5.99
N LEU A 35 7.41 7.86 5.54
CA LEU A 35 6.36 8.67 6.17
C LEU A 35 5.73 7.96 7.38
N LEU A 36 5.96 6.65 7.54
CA LEU A 36 5.49 5.90 8.69
C LEU A 36 6.32 6.19 9.93
N LYS A 37 5.64 6.26 11.07
CA LYS A 37 6.28 6.18 12.39
C LYS A 37 6.91 4.80 12.59
N PRO A 38 7.86 4.64 13.53
CA PRO A 38 8.33 3.32 13.95
C PRO A 38 7.14 2.43 14.38
N GLY A 39 7.00 1.25 13.78
CA GLY A 39 5.89 0.33 14.01
C GLY A 39 4.59 0.66 13.25
N GLY A 40 4.60 1.67 12.38
CA GLY A 40 3.49 1.91 11.46
C GLY A 40 3.45 0.89 10.33
N GLU A 41 2.29 0.76 9.68
CA GLU A 41 2.05 -0.33 8.72
C GLU A 41 1.62 0.18 7.34
N ILE A 42 2.02 -0.55 6.29
CA ILE A 42 1.51 -0.34 4.93
C ILE A 42 0.66 -1.54 4.51
N THR A 43 -0.51 -1.25 3.95
CA THR A 43 -1.37 -2.27 3.34
C THR A 43 -1.66 -1.94 1.88
N CYS A 44 -1.47 -2.94 1.02
CA CYS A 44 -1.79 -2.86 -0.40
C CYS A 44 -3.00 -3.73 -0.70
N ILE A 45 -4.09 -3.09 -1.12
CA ILE A 45 -5.28 -3.78 -1.61
C ILE A 45 -5.20 -3.79 -3.13
N ARG A 46 -5.43 -4.94 -3.75
CA ARG A 46 -5.69 -5.03 -5.19
C ARG A 46 -6.95 -5.87 -5.40
N PRO A 47 -7.73 -5.60 -6.47
CA PRO A 47 -8.78 -6.52 -6.86
C PRO A 47 -8.16 -7.88 -7.17
N ALA A 48 -8.74 -8.95 -6.64
CA ALA A 48 -8.37 -10.30 -7.03
C ALA A 48 -8.61 -10.45 -8.54
N HIS A 49 -7.59 -10.88 -9.28
CA HIS A 49 -7.79 -11.22 -10.69
C HIS A 49 -8.62 -12.52 -10.74
N ALA A 50 -9.81 -12.42 -11.34
CA ALA A 50 -10.83 -13.47 -11.52
C ALA A 50 -11.42 -14.08 -10.24
N PHE A 51 -12.65 -13.67 -9.92
CA PHE A 51 -13.61 -14.49 -9.17
C PHE A 51 -14.11 -15.60 -10.11
N ASP A 52 -13.30 -16.64 -10.30
CA ASP A 52 -13.78 -17.90 -10.87
C ASP A 52 -14.64 -18.58 -9.80
N ARG A 53 -15.92 -18.85 -10.10
CA ARG A 53 -16.84 -19.54 -9.17
C ARG A 53 -16.36 -20.95 -8.79
N THR A 54 -15.33 -21.48 -9.45
CA THR A 54 -14.72 -22.77 -9.13
C THR A 54 -13.47 -22.68 -8.25
N ASN A 55 -12.92 -21.48 -8.01
CA ASN A 55 -11.67 -21.32 -7.26
C ASN A 55 -11.75 -20.11 -6.31
N CYS A 56 -12.21 -20.36 -5.08
CA CYS A 56 -12.14 -19.41 -3.97
C CYS A 56 -10.67 -19.17 -3.58
N GLY A 57 -9.95 -18.36 -4.35
CA GLY A 57 -8.62 -17.88 -3.99
C GLY A 57 -8.70 -16.85 -2.84
N PRO A 58 -7.72 -16.83 -1.92
CA PRO A 58 -7.74 -15.93 -0.77
C PRO A 58 -7.61 -14.46 -1.23
N ARG A 59 -8.31 -13.55 -0.54
CA ARG A 59 -8.06 -12.11 -0.68
C ARG A 59 -6.58 -11.87 -0.39
N SER A 60 -5.79 -11.52 -1.40
CA SER A 60 -4.38 -11.23 -1.22
C SER A 60 -4.21 -9.84 -0.63
N VAL A 61 -4.14 -9.76 0.70
CA VAL A 61 -3.68 -8.59 1.45
C VAL A 61 -2.19 -8.78 1.67
N LEU A 62 -1.37 -7.91 1.08
CA LEU A 62 0.05 -7.86 1.40
C LEU A 62 0.23 -6.81 2.51
N HIS A 63 0.57 -7.31 3.69
CA HIS A 63 0.98 -6.51 4.83
C HIS A 63 2.51 -6.40 4.81
N ILE A 64 3.03 -5.18 4.80
CA ILE A 64 4.46 -4.91 4.91
C ILE A 64 4.64 -4.18 6.24
N ALA A 65 5.19 -4.89 7.23
CA ALA A 65 5.61 -4.40 8.53
C ALA A 65 7.10 -4.05 8.51
#